data_AF-A0A925ZVW4-F1
#
_entry.id   AF-A0A925ZVW4-F1
#
_cell.length_a   1.000
_cell.length_b   1.000
_cell.length_c   1.000
_cell.angle_alpha   90.00
_cell.angle_beta   90.00
_cell.angle_gamma   90.00
#
_symmetry.space_group_name_H-M   'P 1'
#
loop_
_entity.id
_entity.type
_entity.pdbx_description
1 polymer ?
#
loop_
_entity_poly.entity_id
_entity_poly.type
_entity_poly.pdbx_seq_one_letter_code
_entity_poly.pdbx_strand_id
1 'polypeptide(L)' 'GGLELYARLLEEALAALAPGGALLAEIGAWQGAALVALGQGISPNATIRLHKDLAGRDRVLTVELD' A
#
# COMPACT_ATOMS: atom_id res chain seq x y z
N GLY A 1 -14.77 7.74 1.49
CA GLY A 1 -13.64 8.68 1.56
C GLY A 1 -12.44 8.16 0.76
N GLY A 2 -11.29 8.81 0.88
CA GLY A 2 -10.08 8.41 0.13
C GLY A 2 -9.52 7.06 0.58
N LEU A 3 -9.65 6.71 1.87
CA LEU A 3 -9.11 5.46 2.42
C LEU A 3 -9.91 4.23 1.97
N GLU A 4 -11.24 4.36 1.81
CA GLU A 4 -12.09 3.27 1.31
C GLU A 4 -11.78 2.91 -0.15
N LEU A 5 -11.32 3.88 -0.95
CA LEU A 5 -10.83 3.60 -2.31
C LEU A 5 -9.57 2.74 -2.27
N TYR A 6 -8.62 3.06 -1.38
CA TYR A 6 -7.41 2.26 -1.23
C TYR A 6 -7.69 0.86 -0.68
N ALA A 7 -8.68 0.70 0.22
CA ALA A 7 -9.10 -0.60 0.72
C ALA A 7 -9.47 -1.53 -0.44
N ARG A 8 -10.40 -1.06 -1.29
CA ARG A 8 -10.83 -1.80 -2.47
C ARG A 8 -9.70 -2.02 -3.47
N LEU A 9 -8.89 -1.00 -3.74
CA LEU A 9 -7.76 -1.12 -4.67
C LEU A 9 -6.76 -2.17 -4.19
N LEU A 10 -6.42 -2.18 -2.90
CA LEU A 10 -5.47 -3.14 -2.35
C LEU A 10 -6.03 -4.56 -2.40
N GLU A 11 -7.29 -4.78 -2.01
CA GLU A 11 -7.93 -6.09 -2.12
C GLU A 11 -7.92 -6.62 -3.57
N GLU A 12 -8.40 -5.80 -4.52
CA GLU A 12 -8.52 -6.19 -5.92
C GLU A 12 -7.13 -6.38 -6.57
N ALA A 13 -6.17 -5.49 -6.29
CA ALA A 13 -4.83 -5.56 -6.88
C ALA A 13 -4.04 -6.74 -6.35
N LEU A 14 -4.03 -6.97 -5.03
CA LEU A 14 -3.27 -8.09 -4.45
C LEU A 14 -3.80 -9.43 -4.92
N ALA A 15 -5.11 -9.57 -5.13
CA ALA A 15 -5.70 -10.79 -5.69
C ALA A 15 -5.30 -11.06 -7.15
N ALA A 16 -4.85 -10.04 -7.88
CA ALA A 16 -4.46 -10.13 -9.29
C ALA A 16 -2.94 -10.25 -9.52
N LEU A 17 -2.13 -10.09 -8.47
CA LEU A 17 -0.66 -10.17 -8.59
C LEU A 17 -0.21 -11.62 -8.76
N ALA A 18 0.82 -11.81 -9.59
CA ALA A 18 1.59 -13.04 -9.60
C ALA A 18 2.39 -13.18 -8.29
N PRO A 19 2.82 -14.41 -7.90
CA PRO A 19 3.74 -14.59 -6.77
C PRO A 19 5.00 -13.72 -6.90
N GLY A 20 5.43 -13.09 -5.79
CA GLY A 20 6.52 -12.10 -5.79
C GLY A 20 6.16 -10.75 -6.46
N GLY A 21 4.91 -10.55 -6.85
CA GLY A 21 4.43 -9.29 -7.43
C GLY A 21 4.24 -8.19 -6.39
N ALA A 22 4.26 -6.94 -6.84
CA ALA A 22 4.05 -5.78 -5.96
C ALA A 22 3.09 -4.75 -6.55
N LEU A 23 2.30 -4.13 -5.67
CA LEU A 23 1.56 -2.89 -5.94
C LEU A 23 2.37 -1.69 -5.44
N LEU A 24 2.52 -0.68 -6.28
CA LEU A 24 3.04 0.63 -5.89
C LEU A 24 1.96 1.68 -6.16
N ALA A 25 1.56 2.43 -5.13
CA ALA A 25 0.52 3.44 -5.25
C ALA A 25 0.99 4.77 -4.66
N GLU A 26 0.75 5.87 -5.39
CA GLU A 26 0.90 7.22 -4.83
C GLU A 26 -0.16 7.46 -3.75
N ILE A 27 0.23 8.13 -2.68
CA ILE A 27 -0.60 8.44 -1.52
C ILE A 27 -0.46 9.90 -1.11
N GLY A 28 -1.47 10.42 -0.42
CA GLY A 28 -1.35 11.69 0.30
C GLY A 28 -0.38 11.57 1.47
N ALA A 29 0.33 12.68 1.77
CA ALA A 29 1.39 12.76 2.78
C ALA A 29 1.01 12.27 4.19
N TRP A 30 -0.28 12.28 4.51
CA TRP A 30 -0.83 11.92 5.82
C TRP A 30 -1.43 10.51 5.86
N GLN A 31 -1.50 9.83 4.71
CA GLN A 31 -2.20 8.55 4.58
C GLN A 31 -1.31 7.35 4.88
N GLY A 32 0.01 7.54 4.98
CA GLY A 32 0.99 6.45 5.10
C GLY A 32 0.67 5.44 6.19
N ALA A 33 0.52 5.90 7.43
CA ALA A 33 0.24 5.01 8.57
C ALA A 33 -1.07 4.24 8.42
N ALA A 34 -2.14 4.90 7.96
CA ALA A 34 -3.44 4.26 7.76
C ALA A 34 -3.39 3.19 6.66
N LEU A 35 -2.66 3.46 5.57
CA LEU A 35 -2.52 2.54 4.45
C LEU A 35 -1.60 1.36 4.74
N VAL A 36 -0.57 1.55 5.58
CA VAL A 36 0.24 0.44 6.10
C VAL A 36 -0.63 -0.50 6.94
N ALA A 37 -1.41 0.03 7.87
CA ALA A 37 -2.29 -0.79 8.71
C ALA A 37 -3.34 -1.54 7.88
N LEU A 38 -3.89 -0.87 6.86
CA LEU A 38 -4.84 -1.47 5.94
C LEU A 38 -4.22 -2.61 5.12
N GLY A 39 -3.03 -2.40 4.54
CA GLY A 39 -2.34 -3.44 3.78
C GLY A 39 -1.98 -4.66 4.64
N GLN A 40 -1.52 -4.45 5.88
CA GLN A 40 -1.24 -5.53 6.83
C GLN A 40 -2.49 -6.32 7.22
N GLY A 41 -3.64 -5.64 7.33
CA GLY A 41 -4.92 -6.29 7.59
C GLY A 41 -5.40 -7.17 6.44
N ILE A 42 -5.09 -6.80 5.19
CA ILE A 42 -5.47 -7.55 3.99
C ILE A 42 -4.54 -8.74 3.74
N SER A 43 -3.23 -8.53 3.85
CA SER A 43 -2.22 -9.59 3.68
C SER A 43 -1.20 -9.53 4.80
N PRO A 44 -1.37 -10.32 5.87
CA PRO A 44 -0.49 -10.29 7.05
C PRO A 44 0.97 -10.64 6.76
N ASN A 45 1.23 -11.37 5.67
CA ASN A 45 2.57 -11.77 5.27
C ASN A 45 3.20 -10.82 4.24
N ALA A 46 2.43 -9.88 3.67
CA ALA A 46 2.97 -8.97 2.66
C ALA A 46 4.06 -8.07 3.23
N THR A 47 5.11 -7.85 2.44
CA THR A 47 6.13 -6.87 2.77
C THR A 47 5.65 -5.47 2.36
N ILE A 48 5.52 -4.58 3.36
CA ILE A 48 5.01 -3.22 3.15
C ILE A 48 6.10 -2.18 3.39
N ARG A 49 6.25 -1.25 2.46
CA ARG A 49 7.22 -0.14 2.55
C ARG A 49 6.57 1.20 2.22
N LEU A 50 6.94 2.23 2.97
CA LEU A 50 6.63 3.63 2.66
C LEU A 50 7.86 4.33 2.13
N HIS A 51 7.72 4.95 0.98
CA HIS A 51 8.76 5.76 0.35
C HIS A 51 8.41 7.23 0.51
N LYS A 52 9.41 8.00 0.94
CA LYS A 52 9.32 9.45 1.09
C LYS A 52 9.75 10.14 -0.20
N ASP A 53 9.11 11.26 -0.51
CA ASP A 53 9.60 12.20 -1.52
C ASP A 53 10.83 12.97 -1.02
N LEU A 54 11.42 13.81 -1.90
CA LEU A 54 12.58 14.63 -1.56
C LEU A 54 12.29 15.67 -0.46
N ALA A 55 11.03 15.95 -0.18
CA ALA A 55 10.60 16.82 0.93
C ALA A 55 10.33 16.04 2.23
N GLY A 56 10.62 14.74 2.26
CA GLY A 56 10.47 13.87 3.44
C GLY A 56 9.03 13.41 3.72
N ARG A 57 8.09 13.67 2.81
CA ARG A 57 6.68 13.30 2.97
C ARG A 57 6.44 11.91 2.43
N ASP A 58 5.62 11.12 3.10
CA ASP A 58 5.19 9.82 2.57
C ASP A 58 4.49 10.05 1.23
N ARG A 59 4.89 9.31 0.21
CA ARG A 59 4.38 9.52 -1.15
C ARG A 59 4.02 8.24 -1.86
N VAL A 60 4.76 7.16 -1.63
CA VAL A 60 4.46 5.87 -2.28
C VAL A 60 4.36 4.79 -1.22
N LEU A 61 3.28 4.02 -1.28
CA LEU A 61 3.13 2.75 -0.59
C LEU A 61 3.51 1.63 -1.56
N THR A 62 4.39 0.73 -1.13
CA THR A 62 4.70 -0.52 -1.81
C THR A 62 4.17 -1.67 -0.97
N VAL A 63 3.42 -2.59 -1.59
CA VAL A 63 2.95 -3.85 -0.98
C VAL A 63 3.37 -5.00 -1.89
N GLU A 64 4.26 -5.85 -1.40
CA GLU A 64 4.81 -7.01 -2.12
C GLU A 64 4.27 -8.30 -1.48
N LEU A 65 3.77 -9.22 -2.31
CA LEU A 65 3.39 -10.55 -1.88
C LEU A 65 4.62 -11.46 -1.83
N ASP A 66 4.67 -12.32 -0.82
CA ASP A 66 5.69 -13.38 -0.72
C ASP A 66 5.63 -14.37 -1.91
#